data_AF-A0A9D7EKJ4-F1
#
_entry.id   AF-A0A9D7EKJ4-F1
#
_cell.length_a   1.000
_cell.length_b   1.000
_cell.length_c   1.000
_cell.angle_alpha   90.00
_cell.angle_beta   90.00
_cell.angle_gamma   90.00
#
_symmetry.space_group_name_H-M   'P 1'
#
loop_
_entity.id
_entity.type
_entity.pdbx_description
1 polymer ?
#
loop_
_entity_poly.entity_id
_entity_poly.type
_entity_poly.pdbx_seq_one_letter_code
_entity_poly.pdbx_strand_id
1 'polypeptide(L)' 'MVVDGKEHFITFDELTLSNNLAQEALVSLLIRKKIIEGQELLDEISRIRQDRYKTEPEQKP' A
#
# COMPACT_ATOMS: atom_id res chain seq x y z
N MET A 1 11.90 7.93 -11.26
CA MET A 1 11.49 6.68 -11.93
C MET A 1 11.94 6.77 -13.38
N VAL A 2 12.45 5.68 -13.98
CA VAL A 2 12.80 5.70 -15.41
C VAL A 2 11.58 5.25 -16.20
N VAL A 3 11.05 6.14 -17.03
CA VAL A 3 9.97 5.85 -17.98
C VAL A 3 10.51 6.16 -19.36
N ASP A 4 10.44 5.21 -20.28
CA ASP A 4 10.95 5.33 -21.66
C ASP A 4 12.40 5.83 -21.78
N GLY A 5 13.26 5.40 -20.84
CA GLY A 5 14.69 5.76 -20.83
C GLY A 5 14.98 7.20 -20.40
N LYS A 6 13.97 7.97 -19.99
CA LYS A 6 14.14 9.31 -19.39
C LYS A 6 13.99 9.23 -17.89
N GLU A 7 14.87 9.94 -17.18
CA GLU A 7 14.71 10.15 -15.74
C GLU A 7 13.57 11.14 -15.52
N HIS A 8 12.49 10.64 -14.91
CA HIS A 8 11.40 11.47 -14.43
C HIS A 8 11.58 11.71 -12.93
N PHE A 9 11.66 12.99 -12.56
CA PHE A 9 11.50 13.43 -11.18
C PHE A 9 10.05 13.21 -10.78
N ILE A 10 9.85 12.43 -9.72
CA ILE A 10 8.54 12.15 -9.15
C ILE A 10 8.48 12.86 -7.81
N THR A 11 7.47 13.72 -7.65
CA THR A 11 7.19 14.36 -6.37
C THR A 11 6.60 13.36 -5.38
N PHE A 12 6.72 13.66 -4.09
CA PHE A 12 6.13 12.82 -3.04
C PHE A 12 4.61 12.63 -3.22
N ASP A 13 3.93 13.68 -3.66
CA ASP A 13 2.49 13.67 -3.89
C ASP A 13 2.10 12.79 -5.07
N GLU A 14 2.84 12.87 -6.18
CA GLU A 14 2.65 11.99 -7.33
C GLU A 14 2.90 10.53 -6.97
N LEU A 15 3.93 10.26 -6.18
CA LEU A 15 4.23 8.90 -5.71
C LEU A 15 3.08 8.37 -4.84
N THR A 16 2.59 9.18 -3.90
CA THR A 16 1.51 8.81 -2.99
C THR A 16 0.20 8.57 -3.76
N LEU A 17 -0.15 9.47 -4.68
CA LEU A 17 -1.32 9.33 -5.53
C LEU A 17 -1.23 8.06 -6.38
N SER A 18 -0.10 7.84 -7.06
CA SER A 18 0.12 6.67 -7.90
C SER A 18 0.02 5.38 -7.10
N ASN A 19 0.59 5.34 -5.89
CA ASN A 19 0.54 4.15 -5.04
C ASN A 19 -0.88 3.85 -4.57
N ASN A 20 -1.64 4.86 -4.16
CA ASN A 20 -3.03 4.67 -3.74
C ASN A 20 -3.90 4.15 -4.88
N LEU A 21 -3.78 4.74 -6.08
CA LEU A 21 -4.52 4.29 -7.27
C LEU A 21 -4.15 2.85 -7.66
N ALA A 22 -2.86 2.51 -7.65
CA ALA A 22 -2.41 1.17 -7.99
C ALA A 22 -2.94 0.12 -6.99
N GLN A 23 -2.91 0.43 -5.69
CA GLN A 23 -3.44 -0.45 -4.64
C GLN A 23 -4.95 -0.62 -4.75
N GLU A 24 -5.70 0.46 -4.94
CA GLU A 24 -7.16 0.42 -5.11
C GLU A 24 -7.54 -0.43 -6.33
N ALA A 25 -6.88 -0.20 -7.46
CA ALA A 25 -7.13 -0.96 -8.69
C ALA A 25 -6.84 -2.46 -8.51
N LEU A 26 -5.72 -2.79 -7.86
CA LEU A 26 -5.34 -4.18 -7.60
C LEU A 26 -6.36 -4.87 -6.69
N VAL A 27 -6.67 -4.28 -5.53
CA VAL A 27 -7.64 -4.84 -4.57
C VAL A 27 -9.00 -5.02 -5.22
N SER A 28 -9.48 -3.99 -5.92
CA SER A 28 -10.76 -4.03 -6.62
C SER A 28 -10.81 -5.15 -7.67
N LEU A 29 -9.72 -5.36 -8.40
CA LEU A 29 -9.63 -6.43 -9.39
C LEU A 29 -9.68 -7.82 -8.73
N LEU A 30 -8.97 -8.01 -7.62
CA LEU A 30 -8.93 -9.28 -6.89
C LEU A 30 -10.30 -9.63 -6.29
N ILE A 31 -10.98 -8.66 -5.68
CA ILE A 31 -12.35 -8.83 -5.15
C ILE A 31 -13.33 -9.13 -6.28
N ARG A 32 -13.29 -8.37 -7.39
CA ARG A 32 -14.15 -8.62 -8.56
C ARG A 32 -13.96 -10.01 -9.17
N LYS A 33 -12.71 -10.50 -9.16
CA LYS A 33 -12.38 -11.86 -9.61
C LYS A 33 -12.66 -12.93 -8.54
N LYS A 34 -13.15 -12.55 -7.36
CA LYS A 34 -13.44 -13.41 -6.21
C LYS A 34 -12.21 -14.21 -5.75
N ILE A 35 -11.03 -13.61 -5.84
CA ILE A 35 -9.77 -14.22 -5.40
C ILE A 35 -9.56 -14.02 -3.90
N ILE A 36 -9.98 -12.86 -3.37
CA ILE A 36 -9.95 -12.52 -1.95
C ILE A 36 -11.31 -11.93 -1.54
N GLU A 37 -11.58 -11.90 -0.24
CA GLU A 37 -12.69 -11.13 0.33
C GLU A 37 -12.20 -9.79 0.89
N GLY A 38 -13.08 -8.77 0.88
CA GLY A 38 -12.73 -7.45 1.40
C GLY A 38 -12.39 -7.46 2.89
N GLN A 39 -13.06 -8.32 3.67
CA GLN A 39 -12.79 -8.45 5.11
C GLN A 39 -11.41 -9.08 5.37
N GLU A 40 -11.05 -10.12 4.61
CA GLU A 40 -9.74 -10.79 4.71
C GLU A 40 -8.58 -9.80 4.52
N LEU A 41 -8.71 -8.86 3.58
CA LEU A 41 -7.73 -7.80 3.38
C LEU A 41 -7.61 -6.86 4.58
N LEU A 42 -8.74 -6.46 5.20
CA LEU A 42 -8.73 -5.57 6.37
C LEU A 42 -8.08 -6.23 7.59
N ASP A 43 -8.33 -7.52 7.76
CA ASP A 43 -7.73 -8.31 8.84
C ASP A 43 -6.22 -8.42 8.64
N GLU A 44 -5.76 -8.67 7.41
CA GLU A 44 -4.35 -8.75 7.07
C GLU A 44 -3.63 -7.39 7.23
N ILE A 45 -4.27 -6.29 6.83
CA ILE A 45 -3.74 -4.93 7.09
C ILE A 45 -3.58 -4.71 8.60
N SER A 46 -4.55 -5.13 9.40
CA SER A 46 -4.52 -4.99 10.85
C SER A 46 -3.39 -5.82 11.47
N ARG A 47 -3.21 -7.06 11.01
CA ARG A 47 -2.11 -7.95 11.41
C ARG A 47 -0.75 -7.32 11.09
N ILE A 48 -0.55 -6.85 9.86
CA ILE A 48 0.72 -6.23 9.42
C ILE A 48 1.01 -4.98 10.24
N ARG A 49 0.01 -4.13 10.51
CA ARG A 49 0.17 -2.97 11.39
C ARG A 49 0.65 -3.40 12.76
N GLN A 50 -0.05 -4.33 13.40
CA GLN A 50 0.36 -4.84 14.71
C GLN A 50 1.80 -5.37 14.71
N ASP A 51 2.19 -6.11 13.68
CA ASP A 51 3.54 -6.69 13.61
C ASP A 51 4.63 -5.64 13.38
N ARG A 52 4.36 -4.59 12.60
CA ARG A 52 5.31 -3.48 12.40
C ARG A 52 5.42 -2.57 13.63
N TYR A 53 4.31 -2.28 14.31
CA TYR A 53 4.32 -1.37 15.46
C TYR A 53 4.72 -2.05 16.78
N LYS A 54 4.76 -3.39 16.84
CA LYS A 54 5.34 -4.13 17.99
C LYS A 54 6.85 -3.94 18.14
N THR A 55 7.55 -3.45 17.11
CA THR A 55 9.02 -3.31 17.11
C THR A 55 9.51 -1.87 17.30
N GLU A 56 8.62 -0.89 17.47
CA GLU A 56 9.03 0.45 17.87
C GLU A 56 9.18 0.48 19.40
N PRO A 57 10.41 0.55 19.97
CA PRO A 57 10.54 0.85 21.39
C PRO A 57 9.89 2.22 21.62
N GLU A 58 9.04 2.30 22.64
CA GLU A 58 8.42 3.53 23.11
C GLU A 58 9.46 4.66 23.04
N GLN A 59 9.28 5.60 22.11
CA GLN A 59 9.94 6.89 22.23
C GLN A 59 9.28 7.57 23.43
N LYS A 60 9.83 7.32 24.62
CA LYS A 60 9.49 8.08 25.82
C LYS A 60 9.74 9.55 25.53
N PRO A 61 8.82 10.44 25.95
CA PRO A 61 8.97 11.89 25.80
C PRO A 61 10.21 12.41 26.54
#